data_AF-A0A2W4K1Y7-F1
#
_entry.id   AF-A0A2W4K1Y7-F1
#
_cell.length_a   1.000
_cell.length_b   1.000
_cell.length_c   1.000
_cell.angle_alpha   90.00
_cell.angle_beta   90.00
_cell.angle_gamma   90.00
#
_symmetry.space_group_name_H-M   'P 1'
#
loop_
_entity.id
_entity.type
_entity.pdbx_description
1 polymer ?
#
loop_
_entity_poly.entity_id
_entity_poly.type
_entity_poly.pdbx_seq_one_letter_code
_entity_poly.pdbx_strand_id
1 'polypeptide(L)'
;MIKLRPGQREVAAYRGGLLAVPAVPGAGKTTVLAHLAADLIQEGLHKPGRILIVTVMNSAVSNFSRRIGDFLEERGLPRTAGYEVNACFL
;
A
#
# COMPACT_ATOMS: atom_id res chain seq x y z
N MET A 1 -11.30 -3.86 -9.32
CA MET A 1 -11.03 -2.49 -9.82
C MET A 1 -11.56 -1.47 -8.81
N ILE A 2 -10.72 -0.58 -8.27
CA ILE A 2 -11.11 0.37 -7.20
C ILE A 2 -11.56 1.72 -7.76
N LYS A 3 -12.52 2.36 -7.08
CA LYS A 3 -12.97 3.72 -7.41
C LYS A 3 -12.21 4.76 -6.59
N LEU A 4 -11.27 5.47 -7.23
CA LEU A 4 -10.46 6.51 -6.60
C LEU A 4 -11.09 7.91 -6.68
N ARG A 5 -11.08 8.63 -5.56
CA ARG A 5 -11.43 10.06 -5.51
C ARG A 5 -10.29 10.92 -6.07
N PRO A 6 -10.53 12.18 -6.45
CA PRO A 6 -9.49 13.05 -7.03
C PRO A 6 -8.17 13.07 -6.25
N GLY A 7 -8.20 13.31 -4.94
CA GLY A 7 -6.99 13.33 -4.10
C GLY A 7 -6.33 11.96 -3.88
N GLN A 8 -6.97 10.86 -4.29
CA GLN A 8 -6.36 9.52 -4.22
C GLN A 8 -5.65 9.15 -5.52
N ARG A 9 -5.96 9.83 -6.64
CA ARG A 9 -5.32 9.54 -7.94
C ARG A 9 -3.83 9.88 -7.93
N GLU A 10 -3.47 10.99 -7.28
CA GLU A 10 -2.06 11.38 -7.10
C GLU A 10 -1.28 10.32 -6.31
N VAL A 11 -1.89 9.78 -5.24
CA VAL A 11 -1.29 8.67 -4.47
C VAL A 11 -1.10 7.43 -5.33
N ALA A 12 -2.11 7.03 -6.12
CA ALA A 12 -2.00 5.85 -6.98
C ALA A 12 -1.00 6.03 -8.14
N ALA A 13 -0.78 7.25 -8.60
CA ALA A 13 0.17 7.58 -9.66
C ALA A 13 1.62 7.71 -9.16
N TYR A 14 1.87 7.58 -7.86
CA TYR A 14 3.21 7.66 -7.29
C TYR A 14 4.14 6.59 -7.89
N ARG A 15 5.33 7.00 -8.32
CA ARG A 15 6.38 6.09 -8.84
C ARG A 15 7.76 6.31 -8.21
N GLY A 16 7.95 7.37 -7.44
CA GLY A 16 9.21 7.68 -6.78
C GLY A 16 9.23 9.09 -6.17
N GLY A 17 10.28 9.39 -5.40
CA GLY A 17 10.44 10.67 -4.71
C GLY A 17 9.77 10.69 -3.33
N LEU A 18 9.26 11.86 -2.91
CA LEU A 18 8.54 12.03 -1.65
C LEU A 18 7.11 12.45 -1.96
N LEU A 19 6.14 11.82 -1.27
CA LEU A 19 4.73 12.16 -1.39
C LEU A 19 4.12 12.28 0.01
N ALA A 20 3.49 13.42 0.30
CA ALA A 20 2.72 13.63 1.51
C ALA A 20 1.24 13.37 1.25
N VAL A 21 0.59 12.55 2.09
CA VAL A 21 -0.84 12.25 1.96
C VAL A 21 -1.59 12.82 3.17
N PRO A 22 -2.55 13.75 2.99
CA PRO A 22 -3.26 14.39 4.09
C PRO A 22 -3.99 13.39 5.00
N ALA A 23 -3.83 13.51 6.32
CA ALA A 23 -4.30 12.54 7.32
C ALA A 23 -5.78 12.68 7.75
N VAL A 24 -6.70 12.99 6.82
CA VAL A 24 -8.14 13.10 7.12
C VAL A 24 -8.80 11.75 7.49
N PRO A 25 -9.46 11.60 8.65
CA PRO A 25 -10.18 10.38 9.03
C PRO A 25 -11.21 9.94 7.98
N GLY A 26 -11.38 8.64 7.77
CA GLY A 26 -12.39 8.09 6.84
C GLY A 26 -12.12 8.32 5.35
N ALA A 27 -11.02 8.97 4.95
CA ALA A 27 -10.74 9.31 3.55
C ALA A 27 -10.23 8.12 2.68
N GLY A 28 -10.26 6.88 3.18
CA GLY A 28 -9.86 5.70 2.42
C GLY A 28 -8.36 5.57 2.13
N LYS A 29 -7.49 6.21 2.94
CA LYS A 29 -6.02 6.19 2.78
C LYS A 29 -5.44 4.78 2.76
N THR A 30 -5.88 3.93 3.67
CA THR A 30 -5.40 2.53 3.74
C THR A 30 -5.67 1.78 2.44
N THR A 31 -6.83 2.00 1.82
CA THR A 31 -7.19 1.34 0.55
C THR A 31 -6.32 1.81 -0.60
N VAL A 32 -6.12 3.13 -0.76
CA VAL A 32 -5.29 3.65 -1.85
C VAL A 32 -3.81 3.29 -1.67
N LEU A 33 -3.28 3.32 -0.44
CA LEU A 33 -1.90 2.94 -0.16
C LEU A 33 -1.65 1.44 -0.36
N ALA A 34 -2.60 0.58 0.05
CA ALA A 34 -2.50 -0.85 -0.21
C ALA A 34 -2.59 -1.16 -1.71
N HIS A 35 -3.44 -0.44 -2.43
CA HIS A 35 -3.53 -0.56 -3.89
C HIS A 35 -2.23 -0.13 -4.57
N LEU A 36 -1.66 1.00 -4.16
CA LEU A 36 -0.37 1.49 -4.65
C LEU A 36 0.74 0.46 -4.41
N ALA A 37 0.83 -0.12 -3.21
CA ALA A 37 1.84 -1.13 -2.92
C ALA A 37 1.74 -2.33 -3.88
N ALA A 38 0.53 -2.85 -4.11
CA ALA A 38 0.32 -3.94 -5.04
C ALA A 38 0.64 -3.55 -6.51
N ASP A 39 0.37 -2.30 -6.89
CA ASP A 39 0.69 -1.74 -8.22
C ASP A 39 2.20 -1.68 -8.45
N LEU A 40 2.95 -1.12 -7.49
CA LEU A 40 4.41 -1.05 -7.52
C LEU A 40 5.06 -2.46 -7.50
N ILE A 41 4.42 -3.43 -6.85
CA ILE A 41 4.85 -4.83 -6.88
C ILE A 41 4.66 -5.44 -8.26
N GLN A 42 3.47 -5.26 -8.85
CA GLN A 42 3.13 -5.77 -10.17
C GLN A 42 4.05 -5.20 -11.26
N GLU A 43 4.38 -3.91 -11.19
CA GLU A 43 5.31 -3.23 -12.11
C GLU A 43 6.79 -3.58 -11.84
N GLY A 44 7.09 -4.26 -10.73
CA GLY A 44 8.46 -4.66 -10.39
C GLY A 44 9.35 -3.53 -9.86
N LEU A 45 8.79 -2.36 -9.55
CA LEU A 45 9.53 -1.16 -9.12
C LEU A 45 10.19 -1.28 -7.74
N HIS A 46 9.81 -2.30 -6.96
CA HIS A 46 10.41 -2.61 -5.67
C HIS A 46 11.76 -3.35 -5.79
N LYS A 47 12.08 -3.94 -6.95
CA LYS A 47 13.26 -4.79 -7.12
C LYS A 47 14.56 -3.98 -7.10
N PRO A 48 15.67 -4.55 -6.57
CA PRO A 48 15.79 -5.90 -6.00
C PRO A 48 15.30 -6.04 -4.55
N GLY A 49 14.80 -4.96 -3.94
CA GLY A 49 14.34 -4.92 -2.55
C GLY A 49 12.88 -5.30 -2.36
N ARG A 50 12.27 -4.72 -1.32
CA ARG A 50 10.86 -4.90 -0.94
C ARG A 50 10.27 -3.56 -0.53
N ILE A 51 8.95 -3.44 -0.61
CA ILE A 51 8.22 -2.28 -0.07
C ILE A 51 8.07 -2.46 1.44
N LEU A 52 8.62 -1.53 2.22
CA LEU A 52 8.45 -1.49 3.68
C LEU A 52 7.33 -0.52 4.05
N ILE A 53 6.35 -1.00 4.82
CA ILE A 53 5.28 -0.19 5.39
C ILE A 53 5.43 -0.18 6.90
N VAL A 54 5.64 1.01 7.47
CA VAL A 54 5.79 1.19 8.91
C VAL A 54 4.57 1.94 9.45
N THR A 55 4.03 1.44 10.56
CA THR A 55 2.88 2.05 11.24
C THR A 55 3.05 1.97 12.76
N VAL A 56 2.25 2.72 13.51
CA VAL A 56 2.28 2.73 14.99
C VAL A 56 1.42 1.62 15.59
N MET A 57 0.38 1.17 14.88
CA MET A 57 -0.64 0.27 15.44
C MET A 57 -0.56 -1.13 14.83
N ASN A 58 -0.56 -2.17 15.68
CA ASN A 58 -0.68 -3.57 15.24
C ASN A 58 -1.95 -3.82 14.40
N SER A 59 -3.06 -3.16 14.74
CA SER A 59 -4.29 -3.24 13.94
C SER A 59 -4.10 -2.70 12.52
N ALA A 60 -3.22 -1.71 12.32
CA ALA A 60 -2.89 -1.21 11.00
C ALA A 60 -2.02 -2.22 10.23
N VAL A 61 -1.11 -2.95 10.90
CA VAL A 61 -0.33 -4.03 10.28
C VAL A 61 -1.26 -5.07 9.66
N SER A 62 -2.18 -5.64 10.46
CA SER A 62 -3.12 -6.64 9.97
C SER A 62 -4.02 -6.11 8.84
N ASN A 63 -4.44 -4.85 8.92
CA ASN A 63 -5.26 -4.23 7.88
C ASN A 63 -4.52 -4.01 6.56
N PHE A 64 -3.26 -3.55 6.61
CA PHE A 64 -2.43 -3.39 5.41
C PHE A 64 -2.11 -4.75 4.80
N SER A 65 -1.61 -5.71 5.60
CA SER A 65 -1.25 -7.03 5.11
C SER A 65 -2.40 -7.74 4.42
N ARG A 66 -3.61 -7.70 5.00
CA ARG A 66 -4.81 -8.27 4.37
C ARG A 66 -5.12 -7.60 3.03
N ARG A 67 -5.21 -6.26 3.00
CA ARG A 67 -5.64 -5.51 1.80
C ARG A 67 -4.62 -5.61 0.66
N ILE A 68 -3.32 -5.56 0.97
CA ILE A 68 -2.28 -5.74 -0.05
C ILE A 68 -2.37 -7.15 -0.61
N GLY A 69 -2.51 -8.17 0.26
CA GLY A 69 -2.69 -9.55 -0.17
C GLY A 69 -3.88 -9.74 -1.09
N ASP A 70 -5.05 -9.18 -0.75
CA ASP A 70 -6.25 -9.23 -1.59
C ASP A 70 -6.00 -8.59 -2.97
N PHE A 71 -5.33 -7.43 -3.00
CA PHE A 71 -4.98 -6.75 -4.25
C PHE A 71 -3.94 -7.46 -5.11
N LEU A 72 -3.02 -8.21 -4.50
CA LEU A 72 -2.05 -9.04 -5.22
C LEU A 72 -2.74 -10.29 -5.79
N GLU A 73 -3.62 -10.92 -5.02
CA GLU A 73 -4.39 -12.08 -5.47
C GLU A 73 -5.31 -11.73 -6.64
N GLU A 74 -6.00 -10.58 -6.60
CA GLU A 74 -6.78 -10.04 -7.72
C GLU A 74 -5.94 -9.86 -9.01
N ARG A 75 -4.61 -9.72 -8.87
CA ARG A 75 -3.65 -9.56 -9.98
C ARG A 75 -2.94 -10.87 -10.35
N GLY A 76 -3.32 -12.00 -9.75
CA GLY A 76 -2.69 -13.30 -9.98
C GLY A 76 -1.30 -13.45 -9.34
N LEU A 77 -0.97 -12.63 -8.35
CA LEU A 77 0.31 -12.66 -7.64
C LEU A 77 0.16 -13.30 -6.24
N PRO A 78 1.24 -13.88 -5.67
CA PRO A 78 1.19 -14.39 -4.30
C PRO A 78 0.88 -13.29 -3.29
N ARG A 79 0.00 -13.58 -2.32
CA ARG A 79 -0.48 -12.61 -1.32
C ARG A 79 0.63 -11.98 -0.46
N THR A 80 1.81 -12.58 -0.40
CA THR A 80 2.96 -12.13 0.42
C THR A 80 4.14 -11.61 -0.42
N ALA A 81 3.95 -11.41 -1.73
CA ALA A 81 5.02 -11.03 -2.64
C ALA A 81 5.49 -9.58 -2.44
N GLY A 82 6.78 -9.36 -2.25
CA GLY A 82 7.43 -8.06 -2.50
C GLY A 82 7.20 -6.96 -1.45
N TYR A 83 6.55 -7.23 -0.31
CA TYR A 83 6.37 -6.25 0.77
C TYR A 83 6.59 -6.81 2.18
N GLU A 84 6.73 -5.91 3.15
CA GLU A 84 6.75 -6.15 4.59
C GLU A 84 5.97 -5.04 5.32
N VAL A 85 5.25 -5.39 6.39
CA VAL A 85 4.47 -4.43 7.19
C VAL A 85 4.82 -4.61 8.66
N ASN A 86 5.39 -3.57 9.27
CA ASN A 86 5.87 -3.62 10.64
C ASN A 86 5.21 -2.53 11.50
N ALA A 87 4.93 -2.89 12.76
CA ALA A 87 4.63 -1.91 13.78
C ALA A 87 5.95 -1.40 14.37
N CYS A 88 6.14 -0.09 14.39
CA CYS A 88 7.23 0.53 15.13
C CYS A 88 6.70 0.89 16.51
N PHE A 89 7.09 0.11 17.51
CA PHE A 89 7.04 0.53 18.91
C PHE A 89 8.31 1.33 19.16
N LEU A 90 8.15 2.64 19.41
CA LEU A 90 9.22 3.47 19.98
C LEU A 90 9.49 3.04 21.42
#